data_AF-A0AAU6WKS3-F1
#
_entry.id   AF-A0AAU6WKS3-F1
#
_cell.length_a   1.000
_cell.length_b   1.000
_cell.length_c   1.000
_cell.angle_alpha   90.00
_cell.angle_beta   90.00
_cell.angle_gamma   90.00
#
_symmetry.space_group_name_H-M   'P 1'
#
loop_
_entity.id
_entity.type
_entity.pdbx_description
1 polymer ?
#
loop_
_entity_poly.entity_id
_entity_poly.type
_entity_poly.pdbx_seq_one_letter_code
_entity_poly.pdbx_strand_id
1 'polypeptide(L)'
;METEIEAYSKLGAKISYRIGDVVFLDDEIFIISFNKSIIQLTKSQENFPGVFFKYSYNLKQKVKERLEIKNSNGSIKVYLNLKNTGFDLENYLKKDI
;
A
#
# COMPACT_ATOMS: atom_id res chain seq x y z
N MET A 1 -6.35 2.74 12.35
CA MET A 1 -6.00 2.47 10.94
C MET A 1 -5.64 1.00 10.83
N GLU A 2 -6.26 0.26 9.91
CA GLU A 2 -5.96 -1.15 9.66
C GLU A 2 -5.43 -1.29 8.22
N THR A 3 -4.39 -2.11 8.06
CA THR A 3 -3.73 -2.35 6.78
C THR A 3 -3.69 -3.85 6.51
N GLU A 4 -4.14 -4.25 5.33
CA GLU A 4 -4.21 -5.64 4.93
C GLU A 4 -3.49 -5.81 3.60
N ILE A 5 -2.48 -6.68 3.57
CA ILE A 5 -1.66 -6.94 2.38
C ILE A 5 -1.81 -8.40 2.03
N GLU A 6 -2.32 -8.68 0.84
CA GLU A 6 -2.42 -10.01 0.28
C GLU A 6 -1.38 -10.11 -0.84
N ALA A 7 -0.33 -10.91 -0.60
CA ALA A 7 0.72 -11.16 -1.57
C ALA A 7 0.58 -12.59 -2.11
N TYR A 8 0.08 -12.71 -3.33
CA TYR A 8 -0.06 -13.96 -4.05
C TYR A 8 1.21 -14.25 -4.85
N SER A 9 2.30 -14.57 -4.15
CA SER A 9 3.39 -15.33 -4.77
C SER A 9 3.01 -16.82 -4.80
N LYS A 10 3.83 -17.72 -5.38
CA LYS A 10 3.62 -19.19 -5.35
C LYS A 10 3.37 -19.78 -3.93
N LEU A 11 3.52 -18.98 -2.89
CA LEU A 11 3.04 -19.20 -1.53
C LEU A 11 2.04 -18.08 -1.20
N GLY A 12 0.75 -18.41 -1.14
CA GLY A 12 -0.32 -17.45 -0.84
C GLY A 12 -0.21 -16.95 0.59
N ALA A 13 0.43 -15.80 0.79
CA ALA A 13 0.64 -15.21 2.11
C ALA A 13 -0.23 -13.96 2.26
N LYS A 14 -1.09 -13.98 3.27
CA LYS A 14 -1.86 -12.82 3.72
C LYS A 14 -1.16 -12.20 4.92
N ILE A 15 -0.61 -11.01 4.75
CA ILE A 15 0.08 -10.25 5.79
C ILE A 15 -0.85 -9.15 6.27
N SER A 16 -1.43 -9.34 7.45
CA SER A 16 -2.26 -8.32 8.10
C SER A 16 -1.43 -7.46 9.06
N TYR A 17 -1.63 -6.15 8.97
CA TYR A 17 -1.00 -5.12 9.79
C TYR A 17 -2.11 -4.37 10.54
N ARG A 18 -2.18 -4.55 11.86
CA ARG A 18 -3.27 -3.96 12.66
C ARG A 18 -3.09 -2.46 12.89
N ILE A 19 -1.84 -1.98 12.94
CA ILE A 19 -1.48 -0.57 13.16
C ILE A 19 -0.17 -0.32 12.39
N GLY A 20 -0.17 0.68 11.50
CA GLY A 20 1.01 1.12 10.78
C GLY A 20 0.85 2.56 10.32
N ASP A 21 1.95 3.31 10.33
CA ASP A 21 2.05 4.63 9.74
C ASP A 21 2.23 4.45 8.23
N VAL A 22 1.45 5.19 7.45
CA VAL A 22 1.56 5.17 5.99
C VAL A 22 2.01 6.54 5.51
N VAL A 23 3.11 6.52 4.76
CA VAL A 23 3.64 7.72 4.10
C VAL A 23 3.29 7.64 2.63
N PHE A 24 2.55 8.65 2.16
CA PHE A 24 2.21 8.82 0.75
C PHE A 24 3.14 9.88 0.14
N LEU A 25 3.87 9.48 -0.89
CA LEU A 25 4.49 10.39 -1.87
C LEU A 25 3.75 10.20 -3.21
N ASP A 26 4.18 10.89 -4.26
CA ASP A 26 3.47 10.88 -5.55
C ASP A 26 3.30 9.45 -6.12
N ASP A 27 4.42 8.77 -6.39
CA ASP A 27 4.44 7.40 -6.95
C ASP A 27 4.97 6.33 -5.97
N GLU A 28 5.12 6.71 -4.70
CA GLU A 28 5.66 5.86 -3.64
C GLU A 28 4.71 5.83 -2.44
N ILE A 29 4.47 4.64 -1.91
CA ILE A 29 3.70 4.45 -0.67
C ILE A 29 4.50 3.55 0.25
N PHE A 30 4.82 4.06 1.44
CA PHE A 30 5.54 3.30 2.45
C PHE A 30 4.60 2.90 3.56
N ILE A 31 4.57 1.61 3.88
CA ILE A 31 3.85 1.06 5.02
C ILE A 31 4.88 0.73 6.09
N ILE A 32 4.85 1.53 7.15
CA ILE A 32 5.77 1.45 8.27
C ILE A 32 5.00 0.90 9.45
N SER A 33 5.41 -0.25 9.97
CA SER A 33 4.70 -0.90 11.06
C SER A 33 5.65 -1.19 12.20
N PHE A 34 5.16 -1.01 13.43
CA PHE A 34 5.97 -1.21 14.63
C PHE A 34 6.54 -2.63 14.66
N ASN A 35 7.87 -2.75 14.83
CA ASN A 35 8.62 -4.01 14.84
C ASN A 35 8.38 -4.93 13.62
N LYS A 36 8.01 -4.36 12.47
CA LYS A 36 7.90 -5.10 11.22
C LYS A 36 8.68 -4.40 10.12
N SER A 37 9.05 -5.19 9.12
CA SER A 37 9.76 -4.69 7.97
C SER A 37 8.96 -3.60 7.23
N ILE A 38 9.67 -2.57 6.74
CA ILE A 38 9.09 -1.53 5.90
C ILE A 38 8.74 -2.13 4.53
N ILE A 39 7.53 -1.83 4.08
CA ILE A 39 7.04 -2.21 2.75
C ILE A 39 6.96 -0.96 1.88
N GLN A 40 7.55 -1.02 0.70
CA GLN A 40 7.43 -0.02 -0.36
C GLN A 40 6.48 -0.55 -1.45
N LEU A 41 5.44 0.22 -1.75
CA LEU A 41 4.62 0.06 -2.95
C LEU A 41 5.01 1.18 -3.91
N THR A 42 5.41 0.84 -5.13
CA THR A 42 6.04 1.79 -6.04
C THR A 42 5.70 1.56 -7.50
N LYS A 43 5.71 2.63 -8.32
CA LYS A 43 5.83 2.52 -9.78
C LYS A 43 7.27 2.65 -10.28
N SER A 44 8.20 3.09 -9.43
CA SER A 44 9.60 3.36 -9.78
C SER A 44 10.50 2.12 -9.68
N GLN A 45 11.66 2.22 -10.33
CA GLN A 45 12.73 1.22 -10.17
C GLN A 45 13.64 1.53 -8.98
N GLU A 46 13.44 2.64 -8.28
CA GLU A 46 14.29 3.05 -7.16
C GLU A 46 14.07 2.17 -5.92
N ASN A 47 15.16 1.76 -5.29
CA ASN A 47 15.14 0.99 -4.05
C ASN A 47 15.47 1.92 -2.90
N PHE A 48 14.50 2.15 -2.00
CA PHE A 48 14.75 2.98 -0.83
C PHE A 48 15.54 2.21 0.23
N PRO A 49 16.57 2.83 0.84
CA PRO A 49 17.33 2.19 1.89
C PRO A 49 16.44 1.85 3.09
N GLY A 50 16.63 0.66 3.66
CA GLY A 50 15.84 0.18 4.81
C GLY A 50 14.48 -0.46 4.46
N VAL A 51 14.08 -0.44 3.19
CA VAL A 51 12.94 -1.21 2.70
C VAL A 51 13.33 -2.67 2.59
N PHE A 52 12.52 -3.55 3.18
CA PHE A 52 12.74 -5.00 3.07
C PHE A 52 11.91 -5.63 1.95
N PHE A 53 10.67 -5.16 1.80
CA PHE A 53 9.77 -5.63 0.76
C PHE A 53 9.40 -4.50 -0.18
N LYS A 54 9.65 -4.71 -1.47
CA LYS A 54 9.27 -3.79 -2.54
C LYS A 54 8.31 -4.48 -3.48
N TYR A 55 7.19 -3.83 -3.77
CA TYR A 55 6.19 -4.33 -4.70
C TYR A 55 5.81 -3.26 -5.71
N SER A 56 5.74 -3.66 -6.97
CA SER A 56 5.17 -2.80 -8.00
C SER A 56 3.65 -2.79 -7.90
N TYR A 57 3.05 -1.64 -8.19
CA TYR A 57 1.59 -1.50 -8.38
C TYR A 57 1.32 -0.70 -9.65
N ASN A 58 0.10 -0.80 -10.17
CA ASN A 58 -0.34 0.01 -11.30
C ASN A 58 -1.81 0.41 -11.23
N LEU A 59 -2.53 0.03 -10.17
CA LEU A 59 -3.86 0.54 -9.90
C LEU A 59 -3.98 1.01 -8.45
N LYS A 60 -4.51 2.21 -8.28
CA LYS A 60 -5.07 2.73 -7.03
C LYS A 60 -6.54 3.01 -7.27
N GLN A 61 -7.40 2.57 -6.36
CA GLN A 61 -8.84 2.88 -6.44
C GLN A 61 -9.47 2.90 -5.06
N LYS A 62 -10.57 3.64 -4.93
CA LYS A 62 -11.41 3.56 -3.74
C LYS A 62 -12.33 2.36 -3.85
N VAL A 63 -12.28 1.46 -2.86
CA VAL A 63 -13.23 0.35 -2.70
C VAL A 63 -13.94 0.53 -1.38
N LYS A 64 -15.24 0.86 -1.44
CA LYS A 64 -16.03 1.31 -0.28
C LYS A 64 -15.37 2.56 0.35
N GLU A 65 -14.85 2.45 1.56
CA GLU A 65 -14.18 3.53 2.29
C GLU A 65 -12.68 3.25 2.50
N ARG A 66 -12.12 2.35 1.69
CA ARG A 66 -10.71 1.94 1.76
C ARG A 66 -10.00 2.28 0.45
N LEU A 67 -8.72 2.59 0.56
CA LEU A 67 -7.83 2.65 -0.59
C LEU A 67 -7.38 1.23 -0.91
N GLU A 68 -7.71 0.76 -2.12
CA GLU A 68 -7.18 -0.47 -2.71
C GLU A 68 -6.01 -0.12 -3.62
N ILE A 69 -4.87 -0.76 -3.40
CA ILE A 69 -3.69 -0.67 -4.27
C ILE A 69 -3.37 -2.08 -4.74
N LYS A 70 -3.22 -2.28 -6.05
CA LYS A 70 -2.89 -3.59 -6.62
C LYS A 70 -2.03 -3.47 -7.86
N ASN A 71 -1.45 -4.60 -8.24
CA ASN A 71 -0.87 -4.77 -9.56
C ASN A 71 -1.79 -5.56 -10.49
N SER A 72 -1.60 -5.40 -11.79
CA SER A 72 -2.44 -6.01 -12.82
C SER A 72 -2.30 -7.53 -12.91
N ASN A 73 -1.18 -8.09 -12.44
CA ASN A 73 -1.01 -9.54 -12.37
C ASN A 73 -1.63 -10.18 -11.10
N GLY A 74 -2.22 -9.36 -10.21
CA GLY A 74 -2.87 -9.82 -8.98
C GLY A 74 -1.93 -10.38 -7.91
N SER A 75 -0.60 -10.27 -8.10
CA SER A 75 0.37 -10.79 -7.14
C SER A 75 0.43 -9.96 -5.86
N ILE A 76 -0.04 -8.71 -5.87
CA ILE A 76 -0.26 -7.93 -4.66
C ILE A 76 -1.60 -7.22 -4.67
N LYS A 77 -2.25 -7.23 -3.51
CA LYS A 77 -3.43 -6.45 -3.20
C LYS A 77 -3.31 -5.88 -1.79
N VAL A 78 -3.37 -4.57 -1.67
CA VAL A 78 -3.25 -3.85 -0.40
C VAL A 78 -4.53 -3.05 -0.15
N TYR A 79 -5.07 -3.19 1.06
CA TYR A 79 -6.18 -2.39 1.55
C TYR A 79 -5.71 -1.52 2.71
N LEU A 80 -5.89 -0.21 2.56
CA LEU A 80 -5.62 0.78 3.60
C LEU A 80 -6.94 1.38 4.08
N ASN A 81 -7.24 1.21 5.36
CA ASN A 81 -8.38 1.86 6.01
C ASN A 81 -7.96 3.21 6.59
N LEU A 82 -8.24 4.28 5.84
CA LEU A 82 -7.88 5.66 6.16
C LEU A 82 -8.98 6.40 6.94
N LYS A 83 -9.94 5.67 7.53
CA LYS A 83 -10.95 6.29 8.40
C LYS A 83 -10.28 6.99 9.59
N ASN A 84 -10.80 8.16 9.93
CA ASN A 84 -10.42 8.96 11.09
C ASN A 84 -8.96 9.46 11.08
N THR A 85 -8.28 9.47 9.93
CA THR A 85 -6.91 10.01 9.79
C THR A 85 -6.87 11.46 9.30
N GLY A 86 -8.01 12.01 8.85
CA GLY A 86 -8.05 13.32 8.18
C GLY A 86 -7.48 13.31 6.75
N PHE A 87 -7.09 12.14 6.24
CA PHE A 87 -6.56 12.00 4.88
C PHE A 87 -7.65 12.13 3.83
N ASP A 88 -7.46 13.05 2.88
CA ASP A 88 -8.38 13.25 1.75
C ASP A 88 -8.12 12.25 0.62
N LEU A 89 -8.78 11.09 0.74
CA LEU A 89 -8.68 10.01 -0.24
C LEU A 89 -9.20 10.41 -1.64
N GLU A 90 -10.24 11.24 -1.70
CA GLU A 90 -10.85 11.64 -2.96
C GLU A 90 -9.90 12.54 -3.75
N ASN A 91 -9.28 13.52 -3.09
CA ASN A 91 -8.30 14.38 -3.72
C ASN A 91 -7.03 13.61 -4.12
N TYR A 92 -6.57 12.69 -3.28
CA TYR A 92 -5.42 11.85 -3.59
C TYR A 92 -5.61 11.04 -4.88
N LEU A 93 -6.78 10.41 -5.07
CA LEU A 93 -7.06 9.60 -6.26
C LEU A 93 -7.20 10.42 -7.55
N LYS A 94 -7.56 11.70 -7.46
CA LYS A 94 -7.66 12.59 -8.64
C LYS A 94 -6.30 13.00 -9.20
N LYS A 95 -5.23 12.96 -8.40
CA LYS A 95 -3.89 13.34 -8.83
C LYS A 95 -3.20 12.28 -9.69
N ASP A 96 -3.72 11.06 -9.70
CA ASP A 96 -3.22 9.93 -10.51
C ASP A 96 -3.96 9.80 -11.88
N ILE A 97 -4.86 10.74 -12.23
CA ILE A 97 -5.58 10.80 -13.52
C ILE A 97 -4.90 11.79 -14.47
#